data_AF-A0A9X0WND9-F1
#
_entry.id   AF-A0A9X0WND9-F1
#
_cell.length_a   1.000
_cell.length_b   1.000
_cell.length_c   1.000
_cell.angle_alpha   90.00
_cell.angle_beta   90.00
_cell.angle_gamma   90.00
#
_symmetry.space_group_name_H-M   'P 1'
#
loop_
_entity.id
_entity.type
_entity.pdbx_description
1 polymer ?
#
loop_
_entity_poly.entity_id
_entity_poly.type
_entity_poly.pdbx_seq_one_letter_code
_entity_poly.pdbx_strand_id
1 'polypeptide(L)'
;AVFGKRVLICADRFHIARLYRESFETLRKREWKRLQRTLTKSTLDQFKNVHGLLRHRRADLTDDERRILNRLFVHSPQIKDAHDACEALTMIYESPLSTGQGKRQIRRWMRQVSNCGIRCFDRFLGTLRTHFAEITNYFVNRQTSGFVEGLNNKLKVLKRRCYGITNLAHLYQRVCLDLNGYARFGVESI
;
A
#
# COMPACT_ATOMS: atom_id res chain seq x y z
N ALA A 1 28.11 8.12 13.67
CA ALA A 1 27.00 7.81 12.74
C ALA A 1 27.14 8.73 11.53
N VAL A 2 27.06 8.18 10.31
CA VAL A 2 27.32 8.88 9.03
C VAL A 2 26.31 10.00 8.73
N PHE A 3 25.18 10.02 9.45
CA PHE A 3 24.22 11.10 9.43
C PHE A 3 24.20 11.72 10.83
N GLY A 4 24.43 13.03 10.94
CA GLY A 4 24.43 13.75 12.21
C GLY A 4 23.11 13.62 12.98
N LYS A 5 23.10 14.01 14.26
CA LYS A 5 22.01 13.85 15.26
C LYS A 5 20.62 14.45 14.89
N ARG A 6 20.38 14.89 13.66
CA ARG A 6 19.16 15.62 13.23
C ARG A 6 18.48 15.09 11.96
N VAL A 7 18.58 13.79 11.65
CA VAL A 7 17.81 13.21 10.54
C VAL A 7 16.62 12.43 11.08
N LEU A 8 15.41 12.87 10.73
CA LEU A 8 14.18 12.13 11.03
C LEU A 8 14.11 10.90 10.13
N ILE A 9 14.10 9.71 10.74
CA ILE A 9 13.87 8.46 10.01
C ILE A 9 12.36 8.38 9.71
N CYS A 10 12.00 8.33 8.43
CA CYS A 10 10.63 8.15 7.98
C CYS A 10 10.46 6.74 7.42
N ALA A 11 9.50 6.00 7.96
CA ALA A 11 9.10 4.74 7.34
C ALA A 11 8.37 5.03 6.03
N ASP A 12 8.63 4.19 5.02
CA ASP A 12 8.00 4.32 3.71
C ASP A 12 6.50 3.99 3.77
N ARG A 13 5.66 4.96 3.40
CA ARG A 13 4.21 4.81 3.33
C ARG A 13 3.79 3.65 2.43
N PHE A 14 4.47 3.39 1.31
CA PHE A 14 4.11 2.28 0.41
C PHE A 14 4.23 0.94 1.13
N HIS A 15 5.31 0.74 1.88
CA HIS A 15 5.50 -0.47 2.68
C HIS A 15 4.47 -0.60 3.80
N ILE A 16 4.13 0.50 4.48
CA ILE A 16 3.04 0.50 5.47
C ILE A 16 1.71 0.11 4.81
N ALA A 17 1.45 0.65 3.61
CA ALA A 17 0.26 0.34 2.84
C ALA A 17 0.17 -1.12 2.40
N ARG A 18 1.31 -1.70 2.05
CA ARG A 18 1.41 -3.13 1.73
C ARG A 18 1.10 -3.99 2.95
N LEU A 19 1.65 -3.66 4.13
CA LEU A 19 1.47 -4.46 5.35
C LEU A 19 0.00 -4.59 5.77
N TYR A 20 -0.77 -3.50 5.84
CA TYR A 20 -2.18 -3.62 6.22
C TYR A 20 -3.03 -4.27 5.12
N ARG A 21 -2.68 -4.09 3.84
CA ARG A 21 -3.38 -4.77 2.74
C ARG A 21 -3.11 -6.27 2.72
N GLU A 22 -1.92 -6.71 3.09
CA GLU A 22 -1.60 -8.14 3.27
C GLU A 22 -2.39 -8.77 4.43
N SER A 23 -2.53 -8.05 5.54
CA SER A 23 -3.44 -8.43 6.64
C SER A 23 -4.88 -8.61 6.18
N PHE A 24 -5.42 -7.66 5.39
CA PHE A 24 -6.75 -7.75 4.81
C PHE A 24 -6.88 -8.91 3.82
N GLU A 25 -5.92 -9.08 2.92
CA GLU A 25 -5.93 -10.14 1.91
C GLU A 25 -5.95 -11.54 2.54
N THR A 26 -5.26 -11.70 3.67
CA THR A 26 -5.28 -12.94 4.45
C THR A 26 -6.67 -13.25 5.00
N LEU A 27 -7.34 -12.25 5.59
CA LEU A 27 -8.72 -12.37 6.05
C LEU A 27 -9.67 -12.66 4.89
N ARG A 28 -9.55 -11.91 3.79
CA ARG A 28 -10.39 -12.07 2.59
C ARG A 28 -10.31 -13.50 2.04
N LYS A 29 -9.11 -14.07 1.92
CA LYS A 29 -8.93 -15.46 1.47
C LYS A 29 -9.59 -16.46 2.43
N ARG A 30 -9.47 -16.26 3.74
CA ARG A 30 -10.09 -17.12 4.76
C ARG A 30 -11.61 -17.06 4.69
N GLU A 31 -12.18 -15.85 4.68
CA GLU A 31 -13.61 -15.64 4.61
C GLU A 31 -14.20 -16.12 3.28
N TRP A 32 -13.48 -15.95 2.18
CA TRP A 32 -13.91 -16.49 0.89
C TRP A 32 -14.04 -18.02 0.91
N LYS A 33 -13.05 -18.72 1.48
CA LYS A 33 -13.13 -20.18 1.67
C LYS A 33 -14.32 -20.59 2.55
N ARG A 34 -14.65 -19.80 3.58
CA ARG A 34 -15.85 -20.01 4.40
C ARG A 34 -17.12 -19.85 3.56
N LEU A 35 -17.25 -18.74 2.84
CA LEU A 35 -18.40 -18.44 1.98
C LEU A 35 -18.63 -19.53 0.92
N GLN A 36 -17.57 -20.05 0.31
CA GLN A 36 -17.65 -21.15 -0.66
C GLN A 36 -18.24 -22.45 -0.08
N ARG A 37 -18.14 -22.66 1.25
CA ARG A 37 -18.71 -23.83 1.94
C ARG A 37 -20.12 -23.58 2.44
N THR A 38 -20.50 -22.32 2.66
CA THR A 38 -21.78 -21.95 3.28
C THR A 38 -22.83 -21.53 2.25
N LEU A 39 -22.42 -20.90 1.14
CA LEU A 39 -23.32 -20.37 0.13
C LEU A 39 -23.49 -21.33 -1.05
N THR A 40 -24.64 -21.22 -1.71
CA THR A 40 -24.90 -21.97 -2.95
C THR A 40 -24.06 -21.43 -4.11
N LYS A 41 -23.82 -22.27 -5.12
CA LYS A 41 -23.13 -21.87 -6.35
C LYS A 41 -23.79 -20.65 -7.02
N SER A 42 -25.12 -20.65 -7.12
CA SER A 42 -25.89 -19.54 -7.71
C SER A 42 -25.65 -18.22 -6.98
N THR A 43 -25.54 -18.24 -5.65
CA THR A 43 -25.20 -17.03 -4.87
C THR A 43 -23.75 -16.59 -5.12
N LEU A 44 -22.81 -17.52 -5.20
CA LEU A 44 -21.40 -17.21 -5.43
C LEU A 44 -21.15 -16.59 -6.82
N ASP A 45 -21.90 -17.02 -7.83
CA ASP A 45 -21.82 -16.49 -9.20
C ASP A 45 -22.19 -14.99 -9.28
N GLN A 46 -22.93 -14.48 -8.29
CA GLN A 46 -23.26 -13.05 -8.17
C GLN A 46 -22.07 -12.18 -7.75
N PHE A 47 -20.99 -12.77 -7.24
CA PHE A 47 -19.79 -12.06 -6.76
C PHE A 47 -18.63 -12.09 -7.78
N LYS A 48 -18.96 -12.12 -9.07
CA LYS A 48 -17.97 -12.05 -10.15
C LYS A 48 -17.08 -10.81 -9.98
N ASN A 49 -15.77 -10.99 -10.12
CA ASN A 49 -14.74 -9.94 -9.99
C ASN A 49 -14.66 -9.24 -8.63
N VAL A 50 -15.38 -9.69 -7.59
CA VAL A 50 -15.47 -8.98 -6.30
C VAL A 50 -14.10 -8.75 -5.64
N HIS A 51 -13.13 -9.63 -5.89
CA HIS A 51 -11.78 -9.50 -5.36
C HIS A 51 -10.97 -8.37 -5.99
N GLY A 52 -11.30 -7.96 -7.22
CA GLY A 52 -10.77 -6.75 -7.84
C GLY A 52 -11.41 -5.51 -7.22
N LEU A 53 -12.75 -5.55 -7.07
CA LEU A 53 -13.53 -4.44 -6.51
C LEU A 53 -13.08 -4.05 -5.09
N LEU A 54 -12.74 -5.02 -4.24
CA LEU A 54 -12.21 -4.79 -2.89
C LEU A 54 -10.85 -4.07 -2.85
N ARG A 55 -10.20 -3.84 -4.00
CA ARG A 55 -8.92 -3.10 -4.11
C ARG A 55 -9.11 -1.69 -4.64
N HIS A 56 -10.27 -1.39 -5.23
CA HIS A 56 -10.58 -0.07 -5.75
C HIS A 56 -10.94 0.85 -4.57
N ARG A 57 -10.71 2.16 -4.73
CA ARG A 57 -11.27 3.12 -3.78
C ARG A 57 -12.78 3.17 -3.97
N ARG A 58 -13.54 3.34 -2.89
CA ARG A 58 -15.00 3.50 -3.00
C ARG A 58 -15.47 4.61 -3.94
N ALA A 59 -14.68 5.68 -4.04
CA ALA A 59 -14.96 6.79 -4.95
C ALA A 59 -14.92 6.38 -6.43
N ASP A 60 -14.13 5.36 -6.77
CA ASP A 60 -13.91 4.91 -8.15
C ASP A 60 -14.86 3.79 -8.57
N LEU A 61 -15.71 3.30 -7.66
CA LEU A 61 -16.68 2.25 -7.93
C LEU A 61 -17.96 2.82 -8.55
N THR A 62 -18.44 2.16 -9.60
CA THR A 62 -19.79 2.36 -10.15
C THR A 62 -20.87 1.91 -9.16
N ASP A 63 -22.11 2.36 -9.36
CA ASP A 63 -23.22 1.96 -8.48
C ASP A 63 -23.49 0.45 -8.51
N ASP A 64 -23.28 -0.22 -9.64
CA ASP A 64 -23.42 -1.67 -9.75
C ASP A 64 -22.31 -2.42 -8.99
N GLU A 65 -21.07 -1.95 -9.07
CA GLU A 65 -19.96 -2.52 -8.30
C GLU A 65 -20.16 -2.33 -6.79
N ARG A 66 -20.68 -1.17 -6.37
CA ARG A 66 -21.08 -0.93 -4.97
C ARG A 66 -22.18 -1.89 -4.52
N ARG A 67 -23.19 -2.14 -5.35
CA ARG A 67 -24.25 -3.13 -5.05
C ARG A 67 -23.67 -4.54 -4.89
N ILE A 68 -22.69 -4.94 -5.70
CA ILE A 68 -22.01 -6.24 -5.56
C ILE A 68 -21.27 -6.32 -4.23
N LEU A 69 -20.48 -5.29 -3.86
CA LEU A 69 -19.77 -5.26 -2.59
C LEU A 69 -20.72 -5.27 -1.38
N ASN A 70 -21.80 -4.49 -1.43
CA ASN A 70 -22.78 -4.45 -0.35
C ASN A 70 -23.42 -5.82 -0.12
N ARG A 71 -23.76 -6.55 -1.19
CA ARG A 71 -24.23 -7.94 -1.07
C ARG A 71 -23.17 -8.85 -0.42
N LEU A 72 -21.91 -8.75 -0.83
CA LEU A 72 -20.83 -9.52 -0.21
C LEU A 72 -20.71 -9.22 1.29
N PHE A 73 -20.81 -7.94 1.67
CA PHE A 73 -20.69 -7.48 3.05
C PHE A 73 -21.82 -7.99 3.96
N VAL A 74 -23.01 -8.24 3.41
CA VAL A 74 -24.09 -8.92 4.15
C VAL A 74 -23.68 -10.34 4.54
N HIS A 75 -22.98 -11.06 3.66
CA HIS A 75 -22.53 -12.44 3.95
C HIS A 75 -21.22 -12.51 4.76
N SER A 76 -20.40 -11.45 4.73
CA SER A 76 -19.19 -11.34 5.55
C SER A 76 -19.01 -9.92 6.10
N PRO A 77 -19.59 -9.63 7.28
CA PRO A 77 -19.32 -8.40 8.01
C PRO A 77 -17.83 -8.22 8.33
N GLN A 78 -17.09 -9.31 8.55
CA GLN A 78 -15.64 -9.25 8.78
C GLN A 78 -14.87 -8.66 7.59
N ILE A 79 -15.20 -9.05 6.35
CA ILE A 79 -14.58 -8.44 5.17
C ILE A 79 -14.91 -6.95 5.11
N LYS A 80 -16.17 -6.59 5.39
CA LYS A 80 -16.62 -5.18 5.38
C LYS A 80 -15.79 -4.35 6.36
N ASP A 81 -15.73 -4.76 7.62
CA ASP A 81 -15.07 -3.97 8.67
C ASP A 81 -13.57 -3.87 8.42
N ALA A 82 -12.95 -4.93 7.89
CA ALA A 82 -11.53 -4.89 7.55
C ALA A 82 -11.23 -4.03 6.30
N HIS A 83 -12.14 -4.03 5.33
CA HIS A 83 -12.07 -3.14 4.17
C HIS A 83 -12.21 -1.68 4.60
N ASP A 84 -13.22 -1.38 5.45
CA ASP A 84 -13.44 -0.06 6.05
C ASP A 84 -12.20 0.43 6.81
N ALA A 85 -11.57 -0.45 7.59
CA ALA A 85 -10.34 -0.12 8.30
C ALA A 85 -9.19 0.23 7.34
N CYS A 86 -9.01 -0.52 6.24
CA CYS A 86 -7.98 -0.25 5.24
C CYS A 86 -8.20 1.10 4.54
N GLU A 87 -9.44 1.40 4.16
CA GLU A 87 -9.79 2.69 3.55
C GLU A 87 -9.59 3.84 4.53
N ALA A 88 -10.05 3.71 5.77
CA ALA A 88 -9.88 4.72 6.80
C ALA A 88 -8.41 5.08 7.03
N LEU A 89 -7.53 4.07 7.12
CA LEU A 89 -6.09 4.33 7.27
C LEU A 89 -5.50 5.00 6.02
N THR A 90 -5.90 4.56 4.83
CA THR A 90 -5.48 5.18 3.56
C THR A 90 -5.88 6.67 3.53
N MET A 91 -7.12 6.99 3.90
CA MET A 91 -7.61 8.36 3.97
C MET A 91 -6.84 9.22 4.98
N ILE A 92 -6.46 8.67 6.14
CA ILE A 92 -5.62 9.38 7.12
C ILE A 92 -4.28 9.80 6.50
N TYR A 93 -3.63 8.91 5.74
CA TYR A 93 -2.38 9.25 5.06
C TYR A 93 -2.56 10.20 3.88
N GLU A 94 -3.72 10.22 3.22
CA GLU A 94 -4.00 11.11 2.08
C GLU A 94 -4.44 12.50 2.54
N SER A 95 -5.05 12.61 3.71
CA SER A 95 -5.55 13.88 4.26
C SER A 95 -4.42 14.89 4.54
N PRO A 96 -4.61 16.20 4.30
CA PRO A 96 -3.64 17.28 4.60
C PRO A 96 -3.49 17.53 6.11
N LEU A 97 -2.92 16.58 6.85
CA LEU A 97 -2.78 16.63 8.30
C LEU A 97 -1.39 17.09 8.73
N SER A 98 -1.34 17.90 9.80
CA SER A 98 -0.12 18.11 10.57
C SER A 98 0.34 16.83 11.26
N THR A 99 1.61 16.75 11.66
CA THR A 99 2.16 15.60 12.41
C THR A 99 1.35 15.29 13.67
N GLY A 100 0.92 16.31 14.42
CA GLY A 100 0.10 16.14 15.62
C GLY A 100 -1.27 15.55 15.30
N GLN A 101 -1.95 16.05 14.26
CA GLN A 101 -3.23 15.50 13.80
C GLN A 101 -3.08 14.07 13.29
N GLY A 102 -2.07 13.79 12.45
CA GLY A 102 -1.79 12.46 11.92
C GLY A 102 -1.56 11.42 13.02
N LYS A 103 -0.72 11.75 14.03
CA LYS A 103 -0.51 10.90 15.22
C LYS A 103 -1.82 10.61 15.96
N ARG A 104 -2.66 11.63 16.18
CA ARG A 104 -3.96 11.46 16.84
C ARG A 104 -4.91 10.58 16.04
N GLN A 105 -5.00 10.79 14.72
CA GLN A 105 -5.86 10.01 13.84
C GLN A 105 -5.43 8.54 13.76
N ILE A 106 -4.13 8.25 13.62
CA ILE A 106 -3.64 6.87 13.62
C ILE A 106 -3.93 6.19 14.96
N ARG A 107 -3.71 6.86 16.11
CA ARG A 107 -4.06 6.29 17.43
C ARG A 107 -5.55 6.02 17.57
N ARG A 108 -6.40 6.92 17.04
CA ARG A 108 -7.86 6.70 17.00
C ARG A 108 -8.20 5.46 16.16
N TRP A 109 -7.62 5.35 14.97
CA TRP A 109 -7.79 4.21 14.08
C TRP A 109 -7.36 2.90 14.76
N MET A 110 -6.20 2.87 15.42
CA MET A 110 -5.71 1.68 16.15
C MET A 110 -6.69 1.23 17.25
N ARG A 111 -7.27 2.17 18.00
CA ARG A 111 -8.29 1.87 19.02
C ARG A 111 -9.57 1.33 18.39
N GLN A 112 -10.04 1.93 17.30
CA GLN A 112 -11.23 1.46 16.58
C GLN A 112 -11.03 0.01 16.10
N VAL A 113 -9.92 -0.28 15.41
CA VAL A 113 -9.64 -1.64 14.92
C VAL A 113 -9.51 -2.66 16.05
N SER A 114 -8.90 -2.27 17.17
CA SER A 114 -8.80 -3.15 18.35
C SER A 114 -10.18 -3.44 18.97
N ASN A 115 -11.07 -2.44 19.01
CA ASN A 115 -12.41 -2.58 19.58
C ASN A 115 -13.37 -3.34 18.66
N CYS A 116 -13.19 -3.28 17.34
CA CYS A 116 -14.02 -4.01 16.38
C CYS A 116 -13.74 -5.53 16.36
N GLY A 117 -12.78 -6.03 17.13
CA GLY A 117 -12.46 -7.46 17.20
C GLY A 117 -11.82 -8.04 15.94
N ILE A 118 -11.33 -7.20 15.03
CA ILE A 118 -10.74 -7.62 13.75
C ILE A 118 -9.29 -8.07 13.97
N ARG A 119 -9.13 -9.33 14.35
CA ARG A 119 -7.81 -9.93 14.66
C ARG A 119 -6.83 -10.00 13.49
N CYS A 120 -7.27 -9.78 12.24
CA CYS A 120 -6.35 -9.84 11.09
C CYS A 120 -5.29 -8.73 11.10
N PHE A 121 -5.53 -7.65 11.83
CA PHE A 121 -4.58 -6.54 11.95
C PHE A 121 -3.68 -6.64 13.18
N ASP A 122 -3.80 -7.64 14.05
CA ASP A 122 -3.04 -7.69 15.32
C ASP A 122 -1.53 -7.57 15.11
N ARG A 123 -1.00 -8.29 14.12
CA ARG A 123 0.42 -8.21 13.73
C ARG A 123 0.78 -6.81 13.24
N PHE A 124 -0.05 -6.22 12.39
CA PHE A 124 0.17 -4.87 11.85
C PHE A 124 0.07 -3.79 12.95
N LEU A 125 -0.85 -3.95 13.91
CA LEU A 125 -0.95 -3.09 15.09
C LEU A 125 0.32 -3.18 15.95
N GLY A 126 0.90 -4.38 16.09
CA GLY A 126 2.22 -4.55 16.70
C GLY A 126 3.29 -3.72 15.99
N THR A 127 3.42 -3.86 14.68
CA THR A 127 4.36 -3.07 13.87
C THR A 127 4.12 -1.56 14.00
N LEU A 128 2.85 -1.12 13.98
CA LEU A 128 2.49 0.29 14.16
C LEU A 128 2.89 0.83 15.53
N ARG A 129 2.77 0.03 16.59
CA ARG A 129 3.19 0.43 17.94
C ARG A 129 4.71 0.57 18.02
N THR A 130 5.44 -0.43 17.51
CA THR A 130 6.90 -0.47 17.55
C THR A 130 7.54 0.68 16.77
N HIS A 131 7.01 0.97 15.57
CA HIS A 131 7.58 1.97 14.66
C HIS A 131 6.72 3.24 14.55
N PHE A 132 5.96 3.57 15.60
CA PHE A 132 4.97 4.63 15.54
C PHE A 132 5.60 5.99 15.18
N ALA A 133 6.79 6.27 15.72
CA ALA A 133 7.49 7.52 15.47
C ALA A 133 7.91 7.62 13.99
N GLU A 134 8.57 6.60 13.46
CA GLU A 134 9.07 6.55 12.09
C GLU A 134 7.92 6.60 11.07
N ILE A 135 6.82 5.92 11.36
CA ILE A 135 5.63 5.90 10.51
C ILE A 135 4.95 7.27 10.50
N THR A 136 4.85 7.93 11.65
CA THR A 136 4.19 9.24 11.76
C THR A 136 5.07 10.40 11.30
N ASN A 137 6.38 10.20 11.12
CA ASN A 137 7.27 11.16 10.47
C ASN A 137 6.88 11.41 9.00
N TYR A 138 6.09 10.52 8.38
CA TYR A 138 5.48 10.77 7.06
C TYR A 138 4.74 12.12 7.02
N PHE A 139 4.07 12.53 8.09
CA PHE A 139 3.32 13.79 8.13
C PHE A 139 4.18 15.06 8.21
N VAL A 140 5.52 14.94 8.29
CA VAL A 140 6.42 16.11 8.30
C VAL A 140 6.62 16.62 6.88
N ASN A 141 7.14 15.77 5.99
CA ASN A 141 7.47 16.16 4.61
C ASN A 141 6.66 15.40 3.55
N ARG A 142 5.88 14.39 3.96
CA ARG A 142 5.03 13.55 3.08
C ARG A 142 5.76 12.95 1.90
N GLN A 143 7.06 12.73 2.04
CA GLN A 143 7.88 12.14 1.00
C GLN A 143 7.39 10.72 0.72
N THR A 144 7.31 10.40 -0.56
CA THR A 144 7.02 9.05 -1.05
C THR A 144 8.31 8.47 -1.61
N SER A 145 8.47 7.16 -1.52
CA SER A 145 9.58 6.44 -2.13
C SER A 145 9.42 6.26 -3.65
N GLY A 146 8.39 6.83 -4.27
CA GLY A 146 8.04 6.58 -5.68
C GLY A 146 9.19 6.85 -6.64
N PHE A 147 10.00 7.89 -6.38
CA PHE A 147 11.22 8.15 -7.15
C PHE A 147 12.25 7.02 -6.98
N VAL A 148 12.50 6.59 -5.75
CA VAL A 148 13.45 5.50 -5.42
C VAL A 148 12.98 4.18 -6.02
N GLU A 149 11.69 3.87 -5.97
CA GLU A 149 11.10 2.69 -6.61
C GLU A 149 11.20 2.75 -8.14
N GLY A 150 10.92 3.92 -8.73
CA GLY A 150 11.08 4.16 -10.16
C GLY A 150 12.52 3.93 -10.62
N LEU A 151 13.49 4.49 -9.88
CA LEU A 151 14.91 4.27 -10.13
C LEU A 151 15.27 2.78 -10.00
N ASN A 152 14.84 2.11 -8.92
CA ASN A 152 15.08 0.68 -8.72
C ASN A 152 14.52 -0.17 -9.86
N ASN A 153 13.33 0.14 -10.35
CA ASN A 153 12.73 -0.54 -11.50
C ASN A 153 13.53 -0.29 -12.79
N LYS A 154 13.99 0.95 -13.01
CA LYS A 154 14.86 1.29 -14.14
C LYS A 154 16.16 0.49 -14.11
N LEU A 155 16.82 0.40 -12.94
CA LEU A 155 18.01 -0.42 -12.73
C LEU A 155 17.76 -1.91 -13.02
N LYS A 156 16.63 -2.47 -12.57
CA LYS A 156 16.25 -3.86 -12.85
C LYS A 156 16.00 -4.09 -14.35
N VAL A 157 15.40 -3.14 -15.05
CA VAL A 157 15.20 -3.22 -16.50
C VAL A 157 16.55 -3.14 -17.22
N LEU A 158 17.43 -2.24 -16.81
CA LEU A 158 18.76 -2.09 -17.38
C LEU A 158 19.58 -3.38 -17.24
N LYS A 159 19.60 -3.98 -16.04
CA LYS A 159 20.27 -5.27 -15.81
C LYS A 159 19.74 -6.38 -16.73
N ARG A 160 18.41 -6.43 -16.94
CA ARG A 160 17.77 -7.41 -17.86
C ARG A 160 18.17 -7.18 -19.31
N ARG A 161 18.17 -5.94 -19.79
CA ARG A 161 18.59 -5.58 -21.16
C ARG A 161 20.08 -5.80 -21.41
N CYS A 162 20.89 -5.72 -20.36
CA CYS A 162 22.32 -6.02 -20.38
C CYS A 162 22.65 -7.47 -20.00
N TYR A 163 21.69 -8.40 -20.17
CA TYR A 163 21.89 -9.85 -19.96
C TYR A 163 22.52 -10.23 -18.62
N GLY A 164 22.11 -9.56 -17.54
CA GLY A 164 22.53 -9.89 -16.18
C GLY A 164 23.86 -9.29 -15.76
N ILE A 165 24.24 -8.14 -16.32
CA ILE A 165 25.48 -7.42 -15.98
C ILE A 165 25.80 -7.42 -14.47
N THR A 166 26.96 -8.00 -14.12
CA THR A 166 27.43 -8.17 -12.73
C THR A 166 28.55 -7.20 -12.37
N ASN A 167 29.30 -6.72 -13.36
CA ASN A 167 30.36 -5.73 -13.14
C ASN A 167 29.76 -4.37 -12.74
N LEU A 168 30.09 -3.93 -11.52
CA LEU A 168 29.60 -2.69 -10.93
C LEU A 168 30.00 -1.43 -11.71
N ALA A 169 31.23 -1.36 -12.22
CA ALA A 169 31.70 -0.21 -12.98
C ALA A 169 30.91 -0.05 -14.28
N HIS A 170 30.71 -1.15 -15.02
CA HIS A 170 29.90 -1.12 -16.24
C HIS A 170 28.42 -0.85 -15.96
N LEU A 171 27.89 -1.38 -14.85
CA LEU A 171 26.53 -1.04 -14.41
C LEU A 171 26.41 0.46 -14.16
N TYR A 172 27.34 1.08 -13.43
CA TYR A 172 27.36 2.52 -13.17
C TYR A 172 27.44 3.33 -14.45
N GLN A 173 28.32 2.98 -15.39
CA GLN A 173 28.42 3.66 -16.69
C GLN A 173 27.08 3.62 -17.42
N ARG A 174 26.42 2.45 -17.46
CA ARG A 174 25.14 2.29 -18.13
C ARG A 174 24.02 3.08 -17.45
N VAL A 175 24.01 3.14 -16.12
CA VAL A 175 23.07 3.96 -15.35
C VAL A 175 23.30 5.44 -15.64
N CYS A 176 24.55 5.89 -15.66
CA CYS A 176 24.89 7.27 -16.00
C CYS A 176 24.41 7.64 -17.42
N LEU A 177 24.60 6.75 -18.40
CA LEU A 177 24.11 6.94 -19.77
C LEU A 177 22.58 6.95 -19.83
N ASP A 178 21.90 6.06 -19.11
CA ASP A 178 20.43 5.96 -19.13
C ASP A 178 19.72 7.12 -18.41
N LEU A 179 20.37 7.72 -17.41
CA LEU A 179 19.84 8.86 -16.67
C LEU A 179 20.21 10.21 -17.30
N ASN A 180 21.40 10.34 -17.88
CA ASN A 180 21.94 11.62 -18.35
C ASN A 180 22.21 11.66 -19.85
N GLY A 181 22.05 10.55 -20.57
CA GLY A 181 22.42 10.44 -21.98
C GLY A 181 21.65 11.40 -22.87
N TYR A 182 20.35 11.57 -22.65
CA TYR A 182 19.55 12.55 -23.40
C TYR A 182 19.99 14.00 -23.15
N ALA A 183 20.39 14.35 -21.92
CA ALA A 183 20.89 15.70 -21.64
C ALA A 183 22.29 15.95 -22.23
N ARG A 184 23.09 14.88 -22.42
CA ARG A 184 24.47 14.98 -22.93
C ARG A 184 24.61 14.80 -24.44
N PHE A 185 23.69 14.04 -25.03
CA PHE A 185 23.78 13.58 -26.41
C PHE A 185 22.45 13.70 -27.16
N GLY A 186 21.41 14.25 -26.52
CA GLY A 186 20.16 14.58 -27.20
C GLY A 186 20.42 15.68 -28.21
N VAL A 187 20.01 15.44 -29.45
CA VAL A 187 20.05 16.46 -30.49
C VAL A 187 18.95 17.47 -30.17
N GLU A 188 19.27 18.76 -30.03
CA GLU A 188 18.25 19.80 -29.99
C GLU A 188 17.40 19.68 -31.25
N SER A 189 16.10 19.44 -31.07
CA SER A 189 15.18 19.36 -32.19
C SER A 189 15.04 20.76 -32.79
N ILE A 190 15.42 20.92 -34.06
CA ILE A 190 15.15 22.08 -34.91
C ILE A 190 13.63 22.30 -35.00
#